data_AF-A0A1M5PMI8-F1
#
_entry.id   AF-A0A1M5PMI8-F1
#
_cell.length_a   1.000
_cell.length_b   1.000
_cell.length_c   1.000
_cell.angle_alpha   90.00
_cell.angle_beta   90.00
_cell.angle_gamma   90.00
#
_symmetry.space_group_name_H-M   'P 1'
#
loop_
_entity.id
_entity.type
_entity.pdbx_description
1 polymer ?
#
loop_
_entity_poly.entity_id
_entity_poly.type
_entity_poly.pdbx_seq_one_letter_code
_entity_poly.pdbx_strand_id
1 'polypeptide(L)'
;MERDQHELYETARRRIRQKKRLYYHFVLLTLGSLFLFISTKIFNTTINTSWYIWIITLWVFIFILHFIKVFITDRFMNKNWERDQIDRLVALQQKKIAELQSKTAEDLPNKLETE
;
A
#
# COMPACT_ATOMS: atom_id res chain seq x y z
N MET A 1 16.68 -24.71 1.12
CA MET A 1 15.96 -24.45 -0.15
C MET A 1 14.48 -24.17 0.07
N GLU A 2 13.62 -25.11 0.51
CA GLU A 2 12.18 -24.78 0.71
C GLU A 2 11.92 -23.77 1.83
N ARG A 3 12.65 -23.86 2.95
CA ARG A 3 12.51 -22.94 4.09
C ARG A 3 12.85 -21.49 3.72
N ASP A 4 13.89 -21.31 2.92
CA ASP A 4 14.38 -19.98 2.50
C ASP A 4 13.38 -19.30 1.56
N GLN A 5 12.75 -20.05 0.65
CA GLN A 5 11.70 -19.53 -0.23
C GLN A 5 10.46 -19.12 0.56
N HIS A 6 10.10 -19.88 1.59
CA HIS A 6 8.96 -19.56 2.45
C HIS A 6 9.19 -18.26 3.24
N GLU A 7 10.41 -18.03 3.73
CA GLU A 7 10.79 -16.80 4.44
C GLU A 7 10.81 -15.56 3.52
N LEU A 8 11.33 -15.71 2.30
CA LEU A 8 11.27 -14.66 1.27
C LEU A 8 9.82 -14.27 0.95
N TYR A 9 8.94 -15.26 0.82
CA TYR A 9 7.52 -15.02 0.59
C TYR A 9 6.83 -14.34 1.78
N GLU A 10 7.07 -14.80 3.01
CA GLU A 10 6.53 -14.20 4.25
C GLU A 10 6.95 -12.73 4.39
N THR A 11 8.21 -12.42 4.12
CA THR A 11 8.74 -11.05 4.20
C THR A 11 8.15 -10.15 3.11
N ALA A 12 8.04 -10.64 1.86
CA ALA A 12 7.37 -9.93 0.78
C ALA A 12 5.91 -9.61 1.12
N ARG A 13 5.17 -10.60 1.63
CA ARG A 13 3.77 -10.45 2.04
C ARG A 13 3.57 -9.41 3.16
N ARG A 14 4.47 -9.38 4.15
CA ARG A 14 4.41 -8.35 5.24
C ARG A 14 4.57 -6.95 4.68
N ARG A 15 5.50 -6.73 3.74
CA ARG A 15 5.73 -5.42 3.10
C ARG A 15 4.52 -4.95 2.29
N ILE A 16 3.88 -5.85 1.54
CA ILE A 16 2.69 -5.51 0.76
C ILE A 16 1.52 -5.10 1.67
N ARG A 17 1.31 -5.81 2.79
CA ARG A 17 0.28 -5.42 3.79
C ARG A 17 0.51 -4.03 4.39
N GLN A 18 1.76 -3.67 4.66
CA GLN A 18 2.10 -2.33 5.16
C GLN A 18 1.79 -1.25 4.11
N LYS A 19 2.15 -1.47 2.84
CA LYS A 19 1.79 -0.55 1.74
C LYS A 19 0.28 -0.40 1.61
N LYS A 20 -0.49 -1.49 1.67
CA LYS A 20 -1.96 -1.46 1.64
C LYS A 20 -2.54 -0.56 2.74
N ARG A 21 -2.02 -0.65 3.96
CA ARG A 21 -2.46 0.22 5.07
C ARG A 21 -2.09 1.68 4.83
N LEU A 22 -0.90 1.96 4.31
CA LEU A 22 -0.47 3.33 4.00
C LEU A 22 -1.36 3.96 2.92
N TYR A 23 -1.65 3.24 1.84
CA TYR A 23 -2.56 3.72 0.78
C TYR A 23 -3.97 4.00 1.32
N TYR A 24 -4.49 3.12 2.19
CA TYR A 24 -5.77 3.37 2.85
C TYR A 24 -5.75 4.68 3.66
N HIS A 25 -4.70 4.91 4.46
CA HIS A 25 -4.57 6.15 5.23
C HIS A 25 -4.41 7.36 4.33
N PHE A 26 -3.64 7.25 3.25
CA PHE A 26 -3.44 8.33 2.29
C PHE A 26 -4.76 8.75 1.64
N VAL A 27 -5.54 7.78 1.13
CA VAL A 27 -6.85 8.02 0.52
C VAL A 27 -7.82 8.62 1.54
N LEU A 28 -7.87 8.08 2.75
CA LEU A 28 -8.71 8.60 3.84
C LEU A 28 -8.33 10.02 4.23
N LEU A 29 -7.03 10.34 4.29
CA LEU A 29 -6.53 11.68 4.61
C LEU A 29 -6.91 12.69 3.52
N THR A 30 -6.72 12.35 2.25
CA THR A 30 -7.08 13.23 1.11
C THR A 30 -8.58 13.51 1.09
N LEU A 31 -9.42 12.48 1.28
CA LEU A 31 -10.88 12.62 1.33
C LEU A 31 -11.32 13.39 2.58
N GLY A 32 -10.74 13.07 3.74
CA GLY A 32 -11.04 13.77 4.99
C GLY A 32 -10.69 15.26 4.91
N SER A 33 -9.56 15.59 4.30
CA SER A 33 -9.17 16.98 4.02
C SER A 33 -10.16 17.67 3.09
N LEU A 34 -10.58 17.01 2.00
CA LEU A 34 -11.58 17.57 1.08
C LEU A 34 -12.95 17.76 1.75
N PHE A 35 -13.35 16.82 2.59
CA PHE A 35 -14.58 16.90 3.39
C PHE A 35 -14.54 18.05 4.38
N LEU A 36 -13.43 18.22 5.10
CA LEU A 36 -13.25 19.34 6.02
C LEU A 36 -13.34 20.67 5.27
N PHE A 37 -12.68 20.79 4.12
CA PHE A 37 -12.75 21.99 3.28
C PHE A 37 -14.18 22.34 2.84
N ILE A 38 -14.93 21.35 2.35
CA ILE A 38 -16.35 21.53 1.98
C ILE A 38 -17.19 21.92 3.19
N SER A 39 -16.97 21.24 4.32
CA SER A 39 -17.68 21.50 5.57
C SER A 39 -17.45 22.92 6.07
N THR A 40 -16.21 23.43 6.03
CA THR A 40 -15.89 24.82 6.42
C THR A 40 -16.63 25.83 5.54
N LYS A 41 -16.72 25.58 4.22
CA LYS A 41 -17.46 26.45 3.30
C LYS A 41 -18.97 26.46 3.57
N ILE A 42 -19.56 25.28 3.79
CA ILE A 42 -20.98 25.15 4.13
C ILE A 42 -21.28 25.84 5.47
N PHE A 43 -20.39 25.66 6.45
CA PHE A 43 -20.53 26.24 7.79
C PHE A 43 -20.48 27.78 7.78
N ASN A 44 -19.63 28.38 6.95
CA ASN A 44 -19.56 29.83 6.78
C ASN A 44 -20.85 30.42 6.15
N THR A 45 -21.60 29.62 5.39
CA THR A 45 -22.76 30.10 4.62
C THR A 45 -24.10 29.78 5.29
N THR A 46 -24.16 28.79 6.17
CA THR A 46 -25.44 28.16 6.64
C THR A 46 -25.55 28.17 8.16
N ILE A 47 -25.23 29.28 8.81
CA ILE A 47 -25.19 29.36 10.29
C ILE A 47 -26.59 29.24 10.93
N ASN A 48 -27.70 29.43 10.20
CA ASN A 48 -28.96 29.79 10.87
C ASN A 48 -30.09 28.75 11.00
N THR A 49 -30.16 27.59 10.32
CA THR A 49 -31.35 26.70 10.55
C THR A 49 -31.22 25.21 10.19
N SER A 50 -30.23 24.78 9.42
CA SER A 50 -30.30 23.48 8.75
C SER A 50 -29.45 22.38 9.40
N TRP A 51 -29.76 22.03 10.65
CA TRP A 51 -29.07 20.94 11.39
C TRP A 51 -29.04 19.60 10.62
N TYR A 52 -30.11 19.30 9.86
CA TYR A 52 -30.22 18.10 9.03
C TYR A 52 -29.17 18.05 7.90
N ILE A 53 -28.73 19.20 7.37
CA ILE A 53 -27.68 19.25 6.33
C ILE A 53 -26.38 18.69 6.88
N TRP A 54 -26.10 18.91 8.17
CA TRP A 54 -24.90 18.38 8.82
C TRP A 54 -24.94 16.85 8.91
N ILE A 55 -26.09 16.29 9.30
CA ILE A 55 -26.29 14.84 9.38
C ILE A 55 -26.17 14.19 7.99
N ILE A 56 -26.81 14.78 6.97
CA ILE A 56 -26.74 14.28 5.59
C ILE A 56 -25.31 14.37 5.06
N THR A 57 -24.61 15.48 5.30
CA THR A 57 -23.22 15.69 4.87
C THR A 57 -22.28 14.66 5.50
N LEU A 58 -22.42 14.40 6.81
CA LEU A 58 -21.66 13.37 7.51
C LEU A 58 -21.96 11.97 6.95
N TRP A 59 -23.23 11.65 6.70
CA TRP A 59 -23.62 10.36 6.13
C TRP A 59 -23.07 10.14 4.73
N VAL A 60 -23.16 11.15 3.86
CA VAL A 60 -22.60 11.11 2.50
C VAL A 60 -21.08 10.90 2.56
N PHE A 61 -20.39 11.55 3.49
CA PHE A 61 -18.96 11.36 3.69
C PHE A 61 -18.59 9.92 4.09
N ILE A 62 -19.30 9.35 5.07
CA ILE A 62 -19.12 7.94 5.46
C ILE A 62 -19.40 7.01 4.28
N PHE A 63 -20.43 7.30 3.48
CA PHE A 63 -20.79 6.51 2.31
C PHE A 63 -19.72 6.55 1.23
N ILE A 64 -19.14 7.73 0.96
CA ILE A 64 -18.01 7.90 0.02
C ILE A 64 -16.80 7.11 0.50
N LEU A 65 -16.47 7.17 1.80
CA LEU A 65 -15.37 6.38 2.37
C LEU A 65 -15.61 4.88 2.20
N HIS A 66 -16.83 4.41 2.48
CA HIS A 66 -17.19 3.00 2.30
C HIS A 66 -17.11 2.58 0.83
N PHE A 67 -17.64 3.40 -0.07
CA PHE A 67 -17.61 3.17 -1.51
C PHE A 67 -16.17 3.04 -2.01
N ILE A 68 -15.29 3.96 -1.66
CA ILE A 68 -13.88 3.93 -2.11
C ILE A 68 -13.12 2.75 -1.49
N LYS A 69 -13.37 2.43 -0.22
CA LYS A 69 -12.79 1.25 0.44
C LYS A 69 -13.17 -0.03 -0.30
N VAL A 70 -14.45 -0.23 -0.62
CA VAL A 70 -14.95 -1.45 -1.27
C VAL A 70 -14.62 -1.49 -2.76
N PHE A 71 -14.86 -0.41 -3.50
CA PHE A 71 -14.72 -0.38 -4.96
C PHE A 71 -13.30 -0.11 -5.45
N ILE A 72 -12.52 0.72 -4.75
CA ILE A 72 -11.14 1.01 -5.15
C ILE A 72 -10.17 0.12 -4.38
N THR A 73 -10.15 0.20 -3.05
CA THR A 73 -9.13 -0.51 -2.26
C THR A 73 -9.29 -2.03 -2.36
N ASP A 74 -10.51 -2.55 -2.32
CA ASP A 74 -10.73 -4.01 -2.35
C ASP A 74 -10.60 -4.59 -3.77
N ARG A 75 -11.04 -3.85 -4.80
CA ARG A 75 -10.88 -4.27 -6.20
C ARG A 75 -9.42 -4.17 -6.67
N PHE A 76 -8.72 -3.08 -6.32
CA PHE A 76 -7.34 -2.84 -6.73
C PHE A 76 -6.34 -3.72 -5.94
N MET A 77 -6.54 -3.91 -4.63
CA MET A 77 -5.74 -4.80 -3.80
C MET A 77 -6.48 -6.10 -3.48
N ASN A 78 -7.06 -6.70 -4.53
CA ASN A 78 -7.58 -8.07 -4.48
C ASN A 78 -6.40 -9.05 -4.29
N LYS A 79 -6.70 -10.25 -3.79
CA LYS A 79 -5.76 -11.36 -3.56
C LYS A 79 -4.87 -11.67 -4.76
N ASN A 80 -5.37 -11.47 -5.99
CA ASN A 80 -4.59 -11.68 -7.21
C ASN A 80 -3.50 -10.62 -7.39
N TRP A 81 -3.80 -9.35 -7.12
CA TRP A 81 -2.80 -8.28 -7.14
C TRP A 81 -1.76 -8.47 -6.04
N GLU A 82 -2.18 -8.93 -4.85
CA GLU A 82 -1.24 -9.24 -3.75
C GLU A 82 -0.25 -10.33 -4.17
N ARG A 83 -0.72 -11.41 -4.81
CA ARG A 83 0.16 -12.48 -5.32
C ARG A 83 1.11 -11.98 -6.39
N ASP A 84 0.62 -11.24 -7.39
CA ASP A 84 1.45 -10.72 -8.48
C ASP A 84 2.59 -9.83 -7.97
N GLN A 85 2.31 -8.97 -6.98
CA GLN A 85 3.34 -8.15 -6.33
C GLN A 85 4.34 -8.97 -5.52
N ILE A 86 3.88 -10.02 -4.83
CA ILE A 86 4.77 -10.92 -4.07
C ILE A 86 5.67 -11.69 -5.02
N ASP A 87 5.12 -12.31 -6.06
CA ASP A 87 5.87 -13.09 -7.05
C ASP A 87 6.93 -12.23 -7.74
N ARG A 88 6.57 -10.99 -8.11
CA ARG A 88 7.53 -10.01 -8.66
C ARG A 88 8.65 -9.70 -7.67
N LEU A 89 8.34 -9.54 -6.38
CA LEU A 89 9.34 -9.22 -5.36
C LEU A 89 10.27 -10.40 -5.08
N VAL A 90 9.72 -11.62 -5.01
CA VAL A 90 10.48 -12.86 -4.81
C VAL A 90 11.41 -13.10 -6.01
N ALA A 91 10.93 -12.92 -7.24
CA ALA A 91 11.76 -13.04 -8.44
C ALA A 91 12.94 -12.05 -8.44
N LEU A 92 12.72 -10.80 -7.99
CA LEU A 92 13.78 -9.81 -7.84
C LEU A 92 14.79 -10.22 -6.76
N GLN A 93 14.33 -10.76 -5.63
CA GLN A 93 15.20 -11.24 -4.56
C GLN A 93 16.06 -12.42 -5.02
N GLN A 94 15.47 -13.40 -5.71
CA GLN A 94 16.21 -14.54 -6.28
C GLN A 94 17.26 -14.07 -7.28
N LYS A 95 16.92 -13.14 -8.18
CA LYS A 95 17.86 -12.59 -9.17
C LYS A 95 19.03 -11.86 -8.49
N LYS A 96 18.76 -11.10 -7.42
CA LYS A 96 19.79 -10.43 -6.62
C LYS A 96 20.71 -11.41 -5.93
N ILE A 97 20.18 -12.51 -5.39
CA ILE A 97 20.99 -13.58 -4.77
C ILE A 97 21.91 -14.22 -5.82
N ALA A 98 21.39 -14.52 -7.01
CA ALA A 98 22.20 -15.08 -8.09
C ALA A 98 23.33 -14.14 -8.54
N GLU A 99 23.05 -12.83 -8.66
CA GLU A 99 24.07 -11.82 -8.99
C GLU A 99 25.14 -11.69 -7.90
N LEU A 100 24.76 -11.78 -6.63
CA LEU A 100 25.70 -11.75 -5.51
C LEU A 100 26.56 -13.01 -5.50
N GLN A 101 25.98 -14.19 -5.76
CA GLN A 101 26.72 -15.44 -5.87
C GLN A 101 27.73 -15.42 -7.02
N SER A 102 27.36 -14.87 -8.18
CA SER A 102 28.30 -14.75 -9.31
C SER A 102 29.44 -13.79 -9.00
N LYS A 103 29.16 -12.63 -8.38
CA LYS A 103 30.18 -11.66 -7.98
C LYS A 103 31.13 -12.23 -6.93
N THR A 104 30.61 -12.92 -5.92
CA THR A 104 31.46 -13.57 -4.91
C THR A 104 32.31 -14.69 -5.51
N ALA A 105 31.79 -15.46 -6.47
CA ALA A 105 32.54 -16.51 -7.16
C ALA A 105 33.63 -15.95 -8.10
N GLU A 106 33.46 -14.74 -8.62
CA GLU A 106 34.43 -14.03 -9.46
C GLU A 106 35.49 -13.28 -8.62
N ASP A 107 35.10 -12.69 -7.49
CA ASP A 107 36.01 -11.99 -6.56
C ASP A 107 36.89 -12.94 -5.73
N LEU A 108 36.43 -14.16 -5.42
CA LEU A 108 37.21 -15.13 -4.63
C LEU A 108 38.52 -15.58 -5.33
N PRO A 109 38.53 -15.99 -6.61
CA PRO A 109 39.77 -16.34 -7.31
C PRO A 109 40.65 -15.12 -7.57
N ASN A 110 40.08 -13.96 -7.92
CA ASN A 110 40.85 -12.74 -8.19
C ASN A 110 41.61 -12.26 -6.93
N LYS A 111 41.01 -12.40 -5.74
CA LYS A 111 41.67 -12.06 -4.48
C LYS A 111 42.80 -13.03 -4.09
N LEU A 112 42.67 -14.31 -4.44
CA LEU A 112 43.69 -15.34 -4.22
C LEU A 112 44.86 -15.28 -5.20
N GLU A 113 44.68 -14.67 -6.38
CA GLU A 113 45.75 -14.41 -7.35
C GLU A 113 46.53 -13.11 -7.05
N THR A 114 45.98 -12.22 -6.21
CA THR A 114 46.59 -10.94 -5.84
C THR A 114 47.32 -10.92 -4.49
N GLU A 115 47.24 -11.98 -3.69
CA GLU A 115 48.04 -12.22 -2.47
C GLU A 115 49.20 -13.19 -2.72
#